data_AF-A0A7J4MXX8-F1
#
_entry.id   AF-A0A7J4MXX8-F1
#
_cell.length_a   1.000
_cell.length_b   1.000
_cell.length_c   1.000
_cell.angle_alpha   90.00
_cell.angle_beta   90.00
_cell.angle_gamma   90.00
#
_symmetry.space_group_name_H-M   'P 1'
#
loop_
_entity.id
_entity.type
_entity.pdbx_description
1 polymer ?
#
loop_
_entity_poly.entity_id
_entity_poly.type
_entity_poly.pdbx_seq_one_letter_code
_entity_poly.pdbx_strand_id
1 'polypeptide(L)'
;MESSKKGIDRYSTFGLRDEWLPMIFTHEERWYERNNLGPVQVKAVRSWLADAGLIVKKGTTPLFRRIRELYFLEPVAAWQILWVNLYHGSPIVKLFCDHVGFDEYLDKNGVVEAIRTDLGDLKDSTLKNPVTALINMFEKSRLGTIVSMRKIRNTPIKRIRLDDLDQHVVAYALYRLAEEIDTREIEVEYLYGDDCPGGPFRLFGISEESLTVKLQESPSMTLTDGVIHLDGRSSTKLLDEYISSLRAYSIEGPDLDSDDARFRDKLNESILRQPEKLLGERRNDLEGFLRGFSLRELRIRYASTVNPEVSYDDLHDSGPDIQVALILRIHDGMPPATIEGPDNVLMVSPDASLTAETYELLLDHMTLALRAGDSEHSEVAGRIISAWLGDMMDSGFQWYLNGESGRGDKFYGLSELISSRLSRMIFPFGPENLPEIRGNRNLWNPGKDYPKVFEIFFLSEDLEEFKRKTGSGLYRFIAYILRGPRGDWIVDENLNLLPEVYHPVKTMADVTVEKFSKGDFDPVAEMKFLSRPPYGLKGDMIGHAVVSFILRTLRGHMVKNGRLLEDDEFRILKQKIIEGWK
;
A
#
# COMPACT_ATOMS: atom_id res chain seq x y z
N MET A 1 33.31 5.87 8.07
CA MET A 1 33.14 6.00 9.55
C MET A 1 32.64 7.37 10.02
N GLU A 2 33.14 8.50 9.51
CA GLU A 2 32.64 9.83 9.97
C GLU A 2 31.26 10.20 9.39
N SER A 3 30.92 9.65 8.22
CA SER A 3 29.62 9.82 7.55
C SER A 3 28.46 9.06 8.21
N SER A 4 28.71 7.90 8.83
CA SER A 4 27.66 7.05 9.43
C SER A 4 27.10 7.61 10.74
N LYS A 5 27.90 8.40 11.48
CA LYS A 5 27.46 9.04 12.74
C LYS A 5 26.51 10.22 12.54
N LYS A 6 26.60 10.93 11.41
CA LYS A 6 25.74 12.11 11.13
C LYS A 6 24.45 11.69 10.42
N GLY A 7 23.36 11.73 11.17
CA GLY A 7 22.01 11.63 10.63
C GLY A 7 21.44 10.22 10.54
N ILE A 8 21.95 9.25 11.31
CA ILE A 8 21.37 7.90 11.38
C ILE A 8 19.88 7.91 11.81
N ASP A 9 19.45 8.88 12.64
CA ASP A 9 18.07 9.04 13.13
C ASP A 9 17.18 9.91 12.20
N ARG A 10 17.58 10.15 10.94
CA ARG A 10 16.81 11.00 10.01
C ARG A 10 15.47 10.41 9.56
N TYR A 11 15.22 9.15 9.89
CA TYR A 11 13.98 8.40 9.58
C TYR A 11 12.99 8.36 10.75
N SER A 12 13.40 8.84 11.94
CA SER A 12 12.64 8.63 13.18
C SER A 12 12.31 7.13 13.34
N THR A 13 11.03 6.76 13.49
CA THR A 13 10.60 5.35 13.63
C THR A 13 9.85 4.83 12.40
N PHE A 14 9.94 5.50 11.25
CA PHE A 14 9.15 5.16 10.06
C PHE A 14 10.02 4.57 8.96
N GLY A 15 9.76 3.33 8.60
CA GLY A 15 10.30 2.72 7.38
C GLY A 15 9.55 3.19 6.14
N LEU A 16 10.17 3.06 4.97
CA LEU A 16 9.46 3.18 3.69
C LEU A 16 8.48 2.00 3.54
N ARG A 17 7.28 2.27 3.04
CA ARG A 17 6.19 1.27 2.96
C ARG A 17 5.72 1.07 1.53
N ASP A 18 5.33 -0.16 1.21
CA ASP A 18 4.77 -0.53 -0.10
C ASP A 18 3.54 0.32 -0.44
N GLU A 19 2.64 0.48 0.53
CA GLU A 19 1.41 1.29 0.41
C GLU A 19 1.65 2.77 0.08
N TRP A 20 2.88 3.27 0.20
CA TRP A 20 3.20 4.67 -0.13
C TRP A 20 3.74 4.82 -1.55
N LEU A 21 4.29 3.76 -2.14
CA LEU A 21 4.96 3.82 -3.45
C LEU A 21 4.01 4.26 -4.59
N PRO A 22 2.77 3.74 -4.72
CA PRO A 22 1.86 4.22 -5.77
C PRO A 22 1.65 5.74 -5.72
N MET A 23 1.42 6.31 -4.54
CA MET A 23 1.25 7.76 -4.37
C MET A 23 2.54 8.53 -4.70
N ILE A 24 3.70 8.03 -4.28
CA ILE A 24 5.00 8.63 -4.60
C ILE A 24 5.19 8.67 -6.11
N PHE A 25 4.88 7.58 -6.81
CA PHE A 25 4.98 7.47 -8.26
C PHE A 25 3.97 8.34 -9.01
N THR A 26 2.75 8.50 -8.49
CA THR A 26 1.71 9.36 -9.09
C THR A 26 2.07 10.84 -9.06
N HIS A 27 2.68 11.31 -7.96
CA HIS A 27 2.96 12.74 -7.79
C HIS A 27 4.41 13.13 -8.06
N GLU A 28 5.30 12.16 -8.22
CA GLU A 28 6.72 12.35 -8.54
C GLU A 28 7.35 13.47 -7.68
N GLU A 29 7.85 14.53 -8.33
CA GLU A 29 8.44 15.68 -7.67
C GLU A 29 7.45 16.43 -6.74
N ARG A 30 6.15 16.41 -7.03
CA ARG A 30 5.12 17.12 -6.25
C ARG A 30 4.62 16.33 -5.05
N TRP A 31 5.10 15.11 -4.84
CA TRP A 31 4.64 14.24 -3.76
C TRP A 31 4.77 14.86 -2.36
N TYR A 32 5.83 15.64 -2.12
CA TYR A 32 6.04 16.29 -0.82
C TYR A 32 4.95 17.31 -0.46
N GLU A 33 4.28 17.89 -1.47
CA GLU A 33 3.10 18.77 -1.33
C GLU A 33 1.80 17.98 -1.42
N ARG A 34 1.77 16.92 -2.23
CA ARG A 34 0.58 16.12 -2.53
C ARG A 34 0.67 14.75 -1.86
N ASN A 35 0.42 14.74 -0.55
CA ASN A 35 0.31 13.51 0.24
C ASN A 35 -0.68 13.69 1.40
N ASN A 36 -1.04 12.59 2.05
CA ASN A 36 -1.92 12.54 3.21
C ASN A 36 -1.21 11.96 4.45
N LEU A 37 0.13 12.02 4.49
CA LEU A 37 0.95 11.48 5.56
C LEU A 37 1.17 12.52 6.67
N GLY A 38 1.44 12.05 7.88
CA GLY A 38 1.85 12.92 8.97
C GLY A 38 3.20 13.61 8.68
N PRO A 39 3.46 14.82 9.20
CA PRO A 39 4.68 15.58 8.86
C PRO A 39 6.00 14.83 9.11
N VAL A 40 6.06 14.01 10.17
CA VAL A 40 7.24 13.18 10.48
C VAL A 40 7.40 12.05 9.46
N GLN A 41 6.31 11.45 9.00
CA GLN A 41 6.32 10.41 7.96
C GLN A 41 6.82 11.00 6.63
N VAL A 42 6.35 12.19 6.25
CA VAL A 42 6.83 12.89 5.03
C VAL A 42 8.34 13.10 5.08
N LYS A 43 8.86 13.57 6.23
CA LYS A 43 10.31 13.74 6.41
C LYS A 43 11.07 12.41 6.27
N ALA A 44 10.57 11.34 6.89
CA ALA A 44 11.20 10.02 6.83
C ALA A 44 11.24 9.46 5.40
N VAL A 45 10.14 9.54 4.66
CA VAL A 45 10.08 9.11 3.25
C VAL A 45 11.06 9.89 2.39
N ARG A 46 11.13 11.22 2.54
CA ARG A 46 12.11 12.03 1.79
C ARG A 46 13.55 11.57 2.06
N SER A 47 13.88 11.23 3.30
CA SER A 47 15.19 10.67 3.62
C SER A 47 15.40 9.32 2.92
N TRP A 48 14.45 8.40 2.99
CA TRP A 48 14.56 7.09 2.33
C TRP A 48 14.71 7.18 0.81
N LEU A 49 13.90 8.03 0.16
CA LEU A 49 13.98 8.21 -1.30
C LEU A 49 15.31 8.86 -1.72
N ALA A 50 15.84 9.80 -0.91
CA ALA A 50 17.12 10.44 -1.18
C ALA A 50 18.28 9.46 -0.99
N ASP A 51 18.27 8.70 0.11
CA ASP A 51 19.31 7.73 0.44
C ASP A 51 19.23 6.48 -0.48
N ALA A 52 18.10 6.22 -1.14
CA ALA A 52 17.98 5.25 -2.25
C ALA A 52 18.37 5.81 -3.63
N GLY A 53 18.77 7.09 -3.72
CA GLY A 53 19.14 7.73 -4.99
C GLY A 53 17.96 8.02 -5.94
N LEU A 54 16.72 7.95 -5.46
CA LEU A 54 15.52 8.18 -6.29
C LEU A 54 15.18 9.67 -6.44
N ILE A 55 15.58 10.50 -5.48
CA ILE A 55 15.34 11.94 -5.54
C ILE A 55 16.61 12.72 -5.21
N VAL A 56 16.68 13.92 -5.77
CA VAL A 56 17.65 14.95 -5.42
C VAL A 56 16.92 16.18 -4.88
N LYS A 57 17.66 17.21 -4.46
CA LYS A 57 17.06 18.44 -3.91
C LYS A 57 16.03 19.09 -4.85
N LYS A 58 16.18 18.90 -6.17
CA LYS A 58 15.34 19.49 -7.21
C LYS A 58 14.78 18.42 -8.18
N GLY A 59 14.06 17.44 -7.66
CA GLY A 59 13.26 16.52 -8.49
C GLY A 59 13.63 15.05 -8.36
N THR A 60 13.04 14.23 -9.23
CA THR A 60 13.26 12.78 -9.34
C THR A 60 14.47 12.47 -10.22
N THR A 61 15.12 11.32 -9.99
CA THR A 61 16.26 10.86 -10.79
C THR A 61 15.79 9.90 -11.90
N PRO A 62 16.64 9.58 -12.90
CA PRO A 62 16.33 8.52 -13.86
C PRO A 62 16.09 7.15 -13.21
N LEU A 63 16.68 6.89 -12.03
CA LEU A 63 16.45 5.66 -11.26
C LEU A 63 15.00 5.62 -10.73
N PHE A 64 14.40 6.76 -10.35
CA PHE A 64 13.00 6.82 -9.92
C PHE A 64 12.04 6.18 -10.93
N ARG A 65 12.20 6.53 -12.21
CA ARG A 65 11.33 6.03 -13.28
C ARG A 65 11.52 4.54 -13.52
N ARG A 66 12.77 4.07 -13.53
CA ARG A 66 13.10 2.64 -13.65
C ARG A 66 12.51 1.83 -12.50
N ILE A 67 12.64 2.30 -11.26
CA ILE A 67 12.05 1.63 -10.11
C ILE A 67 10.53 1.62 -10.19
N ARG A 68 9.89 2.71 -10.65
CA ARG A 68 8.43 2.74 -10.86
C ARG A 68 7.99 1.69 -11.89
N GLU A 69 8.68 1.62 -13.03
CA GLU A 69 8.38 0.67 -14.09
C GLU A 69 8.58 -0.77 -13.60
N LEU A 70 9.74 -1.05 -13.00
CA LEU A 70 10.02 -2.37 -12.41
C LEU A 70 9.03 -2.69 -11.29
N TYR A 71 8.56 -1.73 -10.50
CA TYR A 71 7.63 -1.97 -9.40
C TYR A 71 6.28 -2.52 -9.88
N PHE A 72 5.74 -2.00 -10.98
CA PHE A 72 4.48 -2.50 -11.50
C PHE A 72 4.64 -3.83 -12.25
N LEU A 73 5.82 -4.09 -12.82
CA LEU A 73 6.15 -5.36 -13.48
C LEU A 73 6.46 -6.46 -12.46
N GLU A 74 7.42 -6.22 -11.56
CA GLU A 74 7.98 -7.17 -10.58
C GLU A 74 8.27 -6.47 -9.23
N PRO A 75 7.26 -6.37 -8.33
CA PRO A 75 7.37 -5.61 -7.09
C PRO A 75 8.48 -6.08 -6.15
N VAL A 76 8.69 -7.39 -6.05
CA VAL A 76 9.71 -7.98 -5.15
C VAL A 76 11.10 -7.59 -5.64
N ALA A 77 11.36 -7.75 -6.94
CA ALA A 77 12.63 -7.36 -7.53
C ALA A 77 12.87 -5.84 -7.42
N ALA A 78 11.84 -5.01 -7.65
CA ALA A 78 11.95 -3.56 -7.44
C ALA A 78 12.40 -3.20 -6.02
N TRP A 79 11.85 -3.87 -5.00
CA TRP A 79 12.27 -3.68 -3.61
C TRP A 79 13.69 -4.21 -3.33
N GLN A 80 14.09 -5.33 -3.92
CA GLN A 80 15.46 -5.84 -3.80
C GLN A 80 16.47 -4.88 -4.44
N ILE A 81 16.18 -4.33 -5.62
CA ILE A 81 17.00 -3.28 -6.25
C ILE A 81 17.04 -2.02 -5.38
N LEU A 82 15.91 -1.63 -4.77
CA LEU A 82 15.89 -0.53 -3.80
C LEU A 82 16.76 -0.81 -2.58
N TRP A 83 16.76 -2.05 -2.09
CA TRP A 83 17.60 -2.47 -0.97
C TRP A 83 19.09 -2.37 -1.27
N VAL A 84 19.52 -2.76 -2.48
CA VAL A 84 20.89 -2.55 -2.98
C VAL A 84 21.22 -1.06 -2.90
N ASN A 85 20.40 -0.18 -3.48
CA ASN A 85 20.68 1.26 -3.47
C ASN A 85 20.69 1.85 -2.05
N LEU A 86 19.77 1.41 -1.19
CA LEU A 86 19.72 1.81 0.21
C LEU A 86 20.96 1.37 0.99
N TYR A 87 21.56 0.22 0.70
CA TYR A 87 22.83 -0.16 1.32
C TYR A 87 23.93 0.89 1.05
N HIS A 88 24.02 1.38 -0.18
CA HIS A 88 25.05 2.35 -0.56
C HIS A 88 24.78 3.77 -0.05
N GLY A 89 23.52 4.15 0.21
CA GLY A 89 23.18 5.52 0.65
C GLY A 89 22.66 5.67 2.08
N SER A 90 22.07 4.64 2.69
CA SER A 90 21.48 4.70 4.04
C SER A 90 22.43 4.14 5.11
N PRO A 91 22.85 4.96 6.09
CA PRO A 91 23.73 4.50 7.16
C PRO A 91 23.18 3.32 7.98
N ILE A 92 21.87 3.31 8.28
CA ILE A 92 21.28 2.23 9.09
C ILE A 92 21.17 0.92 8.30
N VAL A 93 20.91 1.00 6.99
CA VAL A 93 20.84 -0.19 6.14
C VAL A 93 22.23 -0.80 5.97
N LYS A 94 23.24 0.05 5.71
CA LYS A 94 24.64 -0.39 5.65
C LYS A 94 25.06 -1.12 6.92
N LEU A 95 24.88 -0.48 8.08
CA LEU A 95 25.22 -1.08 9.38
C LEU A 95 24.46 -2.37 9.67
N PHE A 96 23.18 -2.45 9.32
CA PHE A 96 22.41 -3.67 9.50
C PHE A 96 22.97 -4.81 8.65
N CYS A 97 23.25 -4.56 7.36
CA CYS A 97 23.80 -5.58 6.48
C CYS A 97 25.22 -6.02 6.87
N ASP A 98 26.03 -5.08 7.38
CA ASP A 98 27.43 -5.34 7.74
C ASP A 98 27.55 -6.08 9.08
N HIS A 99 26.68 -5.81 10.06
CA HIS A 99 26.82 -6.33 11.44
C HIS A 99 25.80 -7.38 11.88
N VAL A 100 24.67 -7.51 11.19
CA VAL A 100 23.66 -8.53 11.55
C VAL A 100 23.85 -9.75 10.66
N GLY A 101 24.18 -10.89 11.26
CA GLY A 101 24.34 -12.16 10.54
C GLY A 101 23.03 -12.74 9.99
N PHE A 102 23.17 -13.80 9.19
CA PHE A 102 22.06 -14.63 8.72
C PHE A 102 21.70 -15.70 9.75
N ASP A 103 20.46 -16.17 9.70
CA ASP A 103 19.97 -17.32 10.46
C ASP A 103 19.93 -17.20 11.99
N GLU A 104 20.19 -16.01 12.53
CA GLU A 104 20.00 -15.68 13.93
C GLU A 104 18.79 -14.77 14.16
N TYR A 105 17.96 -15.10 15.15
CA TYR A 105 16.90 -14.20 15.60
C TYR A 105 17.45 -13.17 16.58
N LEU A 106 17.39 -11.90 16.20
CA LEU A 106 17.67 -10.77 17.07
C LEU A 106 16.38 -9.98 17.34
N ASP A 107 16.16 -9.63 18.59
CA ASP A 107 15.17 -8.59 18.91
C ASP A 107 15.74 -7.20 18.60
N LYS A 108 14.92 -6.16 18.76
CA LYS A 108 15.34 -4.77 18.54
C LYS A 108 16.62 -4.40 19.31
N ASN A 109 16.81 -4.91 20.53
CA ASN A 109 18.00 -4.57 21.32
C ASN A 109 19.23 -5.34 20.82
N GLY A 110 19.07 -6.59 20.40
CA GLY A 110 20.13 -7.37 19.76
C GLY A 110 20.66 -6.68 18.50
N VAL A 111 19.76 -6.17 17.64
CA VAL A 111 20.16 -5.40 16.45
C VAL A 111 20.89 -4.10 16.84
N VAL A 112 20.41 -3.38 17.86
CA VAL A 112 21.07 -2.17 18.36
C VAL A 112 22.49 -2.47 18.85
N GLU A 113 22.69 -3.58 19.54
CA GLU A 113 24.01 -3.97 20.05
C GLU A 113 24.95 -4.36 18.92
N ALA A 114 24.48 -5.13 17.94
CA ALA A 114 25.28 -5.51 16.76
C ALA A 114 25.85 -4.28 16.03
N ILE A 115 25.03 -3.25 15.80
CA ILE A 115 25.47 -2.04 15.07
C ILE A 115 26.22 -1.02 15.94
N ARG A 116 26.25 -1.19 17.28
CA ARG A 116 26.86 -0.23 18.20
C ARG A 116 28.37 -0.15 18.03
N THR A 117 29.00 -1.26 17.64
CA THR A 117 30.45 -1.40 17.45
C THR A 117 31.06 -0.26 16.62
N ASP A 118 30.37 0.17 15.56
CA ASP A 118 30.84 1.22 14.64
C ASP A 118 30.43 2.64 15.03
N LEU A 119 29.50 2.78 15.98
CA LEU A 119 28.84 4.04 16.31
C LEU A 119 29.34 4.68 17.61
N GLY A 120 29.97 3.91 18.50
CA GLY A 120 30.50 4.41 19.77
C GLY A 120 29.39 4.89 20.73
N ASP A 121 29.66 5.93 21.52
CA ASP A 121 28.81 6.41 22.62
C ASP A 121 27.58 7.23 22.18
N LEU A 122 26.95 6.90 21.04
CA LEU A 122 25.68 7.52 20.67
C LEU A 122 24.59 7.16 21.69
N LYS A 123 23.71 8.13 21.95
CA LYS A 123 22.55 7.92 22.83
C LYS A 123 21.68 6.79 22.32
N ASP A 124 21.20 5.96 23.23
CA ASP A 124 20.30 4.83 22.95
C ASP A 124 19.11 5.17 22.06
N SER A 125 18.47 6.33 22.24
CA SER A 125 17.34 6.76 21.42
C SER A 125 17.73 6.96 19.96
N THR A 126 18.93 7.50 19.71
CA THR A 126 19.49 7.77 18.39
C THR A 126 19.79 6.48 17.62
N LEU A 127 19.98 5.36 18.33
CA LEU A 127 20.16 4.02 17.75
C LEU A 127 18.84 3.27 17.60
N LYS A 128 18.00 3.32 18.65
CA LYS A 128 16.73 2.58 18.72
C LYS A 128 15.71 3.04 17.66
N ASN A 129 15.67 4.32 17.34
CA ASN A 129 14.73 4.87 16.36
C ASN A 129 15.00 4.33 14.94
N PRO A 130 16.21 4.49 14.35
CA PRO A 130 16.52 3.93 13.04
C PRO A 130 16.33 2.41 12.95
N VAL A 131 16.67 1.64 14.00
CA VAL A 131 16.35 0.20 14.04
C VAL A 131 14.84 -0.05 14.01
N THR A 132 14.04 0.79 14.69
CA THR A 132 12.57 0.72 14.62
C THR A 132 12.08 1.04 13.20
N ALA A 133 12.66 2.04 12.55
CA ALA A 133 12.32 2.37 11.16
C ALA A 133 12.65 1.22 10.21
N LEU A 134 13.77 0.53 10.41
CA LEU A 134 14.17 -0.62 9.62
C LEU A 134 13.21 -1.82 9.81
N ILE A 135 12.93 -2.19 11.05
CA ILE A 135 11.93 -3.23 11.37
C ILE A 135 10.57 -2.86 10.75
N ASN A 136 10.16 -1.59 10.86
CA ASN A 136 8.91 -1.13 10.24
C ASN A 136 8.94 -1.21 8.71
N MET A 137 10.09 -0.99 8.06
CA MET A 137 10.24 -1.17 6.61
C MET A 137 10.02 -2.63 6.24
N PHE A 138 10.67 -3.58 6.92
CA PHE A 138 10.46 -5.01 6.65
C PHE A 138 9.00 -5.45 6.85
N GLU A 139 8.33 -4.96 7.89
CA GLU A 139 6.91 -5.28 8.15
C GLU A 139 5.95 -4.73 7.10
N LYS A 140 6.32 -3.66 6.41
CA LYS A 140 5.40 -2.84 5.59
C LYS A 140 5.84 -2.72 4.14
N SER A 141 6.83 -3.49 3.70
CA SER A 141 7.35 -3.52 2.33
C SER A 141 7.50 -4.95 1.81
N ARG A 142 7.86 -5.11 0.54
CA ARG A 142 8.19 -6.42 -0.03
C ARG A 142 9.56 -6.95 0.41
N LEU A 143 10.31 -6.18 1.22
CA LEU A 143 11.54 -6.66 1.89
C LEU A 143 11.25 -7.61 3.06
N GLY A 144 9.99 -7.87 3.38
CA GLY A 144 9.65 -8.98 4.28
C GLY A 144 10.17 -10.34 3.79
N THR A 145 10.59 -10.48 2.53
CA THR A 145 11.22 -11.70 1.99
C THR A 145 12.66 -11.89 2.46
N ILE A 146 13.40 -10.81 2.78
CA ILE A 146 14.81 -10.90 3.21
C ILE A 146 14.95 -11.14 4.73
N VAL A 147 13.84 -11.12 5.48
CA VAL A 147 13.81 -11.38 6.92
C VAL A 147 12.63 -12.25 7.35
N SER A 148 12.82 -13.14 8.32
CA SER A 148 11.73 -13.80 9.03
C SER A 148 11.40 -13.02 10.29
N MET A 149 10.10 -12.77 10.53
CA MET A 149 9.63 -12.02 11.69
C MET A 149 8.69 -12.85 12.55
N ARG A 150 8.95 -12.94 13.85
CA ARG A 150 8.03 -13.56 14.81
C ARG A 150 7.13 -12.48 15.43
N LYS A 151 5.82 -12.54 15.19
CA LYS A 151 4.82 -11.59 15.74
C LYS A 151 4.52 -11.84 17.22
N ILE A 152 5.56 -11.76 18.04
CA ILE A 152 5.53 -11.85 19.52
C ILE A 152 6.00 -10.51 20.11
N ARG A 153 5.94 -10.35 21.43
CA ARG A 153 6.46 -9.16 22.12
C ARG A 153 7.93 -8.93 21.72
N ASN A 154 8.27 -7.69 21.33
CA ASN A 154 9.57 -7.25 20.80
C ASN A 154 9.95 -7.73 19.38
N THR A 155 9.02 -8.30 18.61
CA THR A 155 9.16 -8.76 17.20
C THR A 155 10.59 -9.11 16.78
N PRO A 156 11.13 -10.28 17.18
CA PRO A 156 12.43 -10.72 16.72
C PRO A 156 12.47 -10.86 15.21
N ILE A 157 13.57 -10.44 14.61
CA ILE A 157 13.87 -10.54 13.18
C ILE A 157 15.06 -11.47 12.95
N LYS A 158 15.03 -12.22 11.86
CA LYS A 158 16.14 -13.07 11.40
C LYS A 158 16.38 -12.80 9.92
N ARG A 159 17.60 -12.44 9.52
CA ARG A 159 17.94 -12.36 8.10
C ARG A 159 17.91 -13.75 7.48
N ILE A 160 17.27 -13.90 6.33
CA ILE A 160 17.15 -15.17 5.61
C ILE A 160 18.12 -15.14 4.42
N ARG A 161 18.71 -16.30 4.12
CA ARG A 161 19.48 -16.52 2.89
C ARG A 161 18.54 -16.73 1.72
N LEU A 162 18.79 -16.04 0.61
CA LEU A 162 17.99 -16.14 -0.61
C LEU A 162 18.85 -16.69 -1.75
N ASP A 163 18.60 -17.96 -2.07
CA ASP A 163 19.25 -18.68 -3.18
C ASP A 163 18.46 -18.58 -4.49
N ASP A 164 17.17 -18.25 -4.41
CA ASP A 164 16.21 -18.13 -5.50
C ASP A 164 16.09 -16.69 -6.06
N LEU A 165 17.16 -15.89 -5.95
CA LEU A 165 17.17 -14.52 -6.49
C LEU A 165 17.12 -14.51 -8.02
N ASP A 166 16.43 -13.53 -8.58
CA ASP A 166 16.48 -13.22 -10.01
C ASP A 166 17.93 -12.89 -10.42
N GLN A 167 18.39 -13.46 -11.53
CA GLN A 167 19.73 -13.24 -12.06
C GLN A 167 20.04 -11.75 -12.29
N HIS A 168 19.04 -10.94 -12.67
CA HIS A 168 19.21 -9.51 -12.92
C HIS A 168 19.40 -8.73 -11.61
N VAL A 169 18.81 -9.19 -10.51
CA VAL A 169 19.03 -8.61 -9.17
C VAL A 169 20.46 -8.90 -8.69
N VAL A 170 20.93 -10.13 -8.91
CA VAL A 170 22.33 -10.51 -8.61
C VAL A 170 23.31 -9.69 -9.47
N ALA A 171 23.06 -9.60 -10.77
CA ALA A 171 23.86 -8.80 -11.69
C ALA A 171 23.89 -7.32 -11.29
N TYR A 172 22.74 -6.75 -10.95
CA TYR A 172 22.66 -5.36 -10.48
C TYR A 172 23.48 -5.16 -9.20
N ALA A 173 23.37 -6.05 -8.22
CA ALA A 173 24.15 -5.96 -6.97
C ALA A 173 25.66 -6.03 -7.22
N LEU A 174 26.12 -6.95 -8.07
CA LEU A 174 27.54 -7.07 -8.44
C LEU A 174 28.06 -5.82 -9.16
N TYR A 175 27.31 -5.28 -10.12
CA TYR A 175 27.72 -4.07 -10.82
C TYR A 175 27.68 -2.83 -9.92
N ARG A 176 26.74 -2.75 -8.98
CA ARG A 176 26.71 -1.67 -7.98
C ARG A 176 27.89 -1.74 -7.02
N LEU A 177 28.28 -2.94 -6.60
CA LEU A 177 29.51 -3.16 -5.83
C LEU A 177 30.73 -2.73 -6.64
N ALA A 178 30.90 -3.26 -7.84
CA ALA A 178 32.01 -2.92 -8.75
C ALA A 178 32.16 -1.41 -8.99
N GLU A 179 31.05 -0.69 -9.14
CA GLU A 179 31.03 0.78 -9.26
C GLU A 179 31.47 1.49 -7.97
N GLU A 180 31.25 0.91 -6.79
CA GLU A 180 31.70 1.48 -5.50
C GLU A 180 33.21 1.24 -5.26
N ILE A 181 33.71 0.06 -5.59
CA ILE A 181 35.13 -0.31 -5.38
C ILE A 181 36.01 -0.06 -6.62
N ASP A 182 35.45 0.52 -7.68
CA ASP A 182 36.13 0.90 -8.93
C ASP A 182 36.91 -0.25 -9.59
N THR A 183 36.26 -1.41 -9.73
CA THR A 183 36.81 -2.59 -10.43
C THR A 183 35.78 -3.22 -11.36
N ARG A 184 36.26 -4.07 -12.29
CA ARG A 184 35.44 -4.93 -13.15
C ARG A 184 35.68 -6.42 -12.91
N GLU A 185 36.58 -6.73 -11.99
CA GLU A 185 36.96 -8.09 -11.62
C GLU A 185 36.75 -8.23 -10.12
N ILE A 186 35.97 -9.24 -9.74
CA ILE A 186 35.61 -9.51 -8.35
C ILE A 186 35.94 -10.98 -8.06
N GLU A 187 36.87 -11.22 -7.15
CA GLU A 187 37.15 -12.57 -6.67
C GLU A 187 35.93 -13.12 -5.91
N VAL A 188 35.55 -14.36 -6.19
CA VAL A 188 34.43 -15.02 -5.47
C VAL A 188 34.73 -15.08 -3.98
N GLU A 189 35.96 -15.41 -3.59
CA GLU A 189 36.38 -15.45 -2.18
C GLU A 189 36.19 -14.09 -1.50
N TYR A 190 36.47 -12.98 -2.21
CA TYR A 190 36.24 -11.63 -1.68
C TYR A 190 34.76 -11.42 -1.33
N LEU A 191 33.82 -11.83 -2.19
CA LEU A 191 32.37 -11.64 -1.94
C LEU A 191 31.87 -12.29 -0.63
N TYR A 192 32.50 -13.38 -0.22
CA TYR A 192 32.14 -14.14 0.99
C TYR A 192 33.01 -13.75 2.20
N GLY A 193 34.01 -12.90 2.01
CA GLY A 193 34.85 -12.35 3.08
C GLY A 193 34.18 -11.23 3.86
N ASP A 194 34.65 -11.00 5.10
CA ASP A 194 34.15 -9.96 5.99
C ASP A 194 34.39 -8.53 5.46
N ASP A 195 35.44 -8.35 4.65
CA ASP A 195 35.85 -7.06 4.12
C ASP A 195 35.09 -6.61 2.86
N CYS A 196 34.24 -7.46 2.27
CA CYS A 196 33.46 -7.08 1.09
C CYS A 196 32.20 -6.30 1.47
N PRO A 197 32.09 -5.01 1.07
CA PRO A 197 30.87 -4.25 1.25
C PRO A 197 29.83 -4.68 0.22
N GLY A 198 28.54 -4.63 0.56
CA GLY A 198 27.44 -4.48 -0.41
C GLY A 198 27.27 -5.52 -1.51
N GLY A 199 28.03 -6.62 -1.51
CA GLY A 199 27.90 -7.69 -2.50
C GLY A 199 26.60 -8.48 -2.34
N PRO A 200 26.23 -9.31 -3.33
CA PRO A 200 24.99 -10.09 -3.28
C PRO A 200 24.92 -11.02 -2.05
N PHE A 201 26.04 -11.59 -1.60
CA PHE A 201 26.09 -12.32 -0.33
C PHE A 201 25.80 -11.42 0.88
N ARG A 202 26.50 -10.28 0.99
CA ARG A 202 26.32 -9.33 2.10
C ARG A 202 24.88 -8.82 2.19
N LEU A 203 24.20 -8.66 1.06
CA LEU A 203 22.83 -8.13 1.00
C LEU A 203 21.76 -9.20 1.22
N PHE A 204 21.90 -10.36 0.58
CA PHE A 204 20.83 -11.36 0.46
C PHE A 204 21.22 -12.77 0.93
N GLY A 205 22.49 -13.02 1.22
CA GLY A 205 22.96 -14.29 1.75
C GLY A 205 22.99 -15.43 0.72
N ILE A 206 23.01 -15.11 -0.57
CA ILE A 206 23.10 -16.09 -1.67
C ILE A 206 24.32 -16.99 -1.50
N SER A 207 24.14 -18.30 -1.64
CA SER A 207 25.25 -19.27 -1.61
C SER A 207 26.13 -19.17 -2.85
N GLU A 208 27.35 -19.68 -2.76
CA GLU A 208 28.30 -19.71 -3.88
C GLU A 208 27.79 -20.58 -5.04
N GLU A 209 27.10 -21.68 -4.71
CA GLU A 209 26.44 -22.57 -5.66
C GLU A 209 25.39 -21.81 -6.48
N SER A 210 24.47 -21.12 -5.80
CA SER A 210 23.43 -20.33 -6.45
C SER A 210 24.01 -19.16 -7.24
N LEU A 211 25.01 -18.46 -6.69
CA LEU A 211 25.71 -17.40 -7.40
C LEU A 211 26.30 -17.92 -8.71
N THR A 212 26.95 -19.08 -8.69
CA THR A 212 27.55 -19.69 -9.89
C THR A 212 26.49 -19.99 -10.95
N VAL A 213 25.33 -20.52 -10.56
CA VAL A 213 24.19 -20.75 -11.48
C VAL A 213 23.74 -19.42 -12.10
N LYS A 214 23.55 -18.36 -11.30
CA LYS A 214 23.12 -17.04 -11.81
C LYS A 214 24.17 -16.38 -12.71
N LEU A 215 25.45 -16.64 -12.49
CA LEU A 215 26.53 -16.18 -13.38
C LEU A 215 26.51 -16.92 -14.72
N GLN A 216 26.19 -18.21 -14.75
CA GLN A 216 26.08 -18.99 -15.99
C GLN A 216 24.89 -18.57 -16.85
N GLU A 217 23.79 -18.14 -16.22
CA GLU A 217 22.60 -17.62 -16.90
C GLU A 217 22.82 -16.20 -17.47
N SER A 218 23.82 -15.47 -16.95
CA SER A 218 24.01 -14.05 -17.28
C SER A 218 24.79 -13.83 -18.58
N PRO A 219 24.26 -12.98 -19.49
CA PRO A 219 25.01 -12.57 -20.67
C PRO A 219 26.03 -11.45 -20.39
N SER A 220 26.14 -10.94 -19.15
CA SER A 220 26.97 -9.78 -18.79
C SER A 220 28.11 -10.09 -17.82
N MET A 221 28.22 -11.34 -17.39
CA MET A 221 29.16 -11.77 -16.36
C MET A 221 29.77 -13.11 -16.76
N THR A 222 31.05 -13.30 -16.48
CA THR A 222 31.73 -14.58 -16.69
C THR A 222 32.55 -14.94 -15.47
N LEU A 223 32.53 -16.22 -15.07
CA LEU A 223 33.36 -16.75 -14.00
C LEU A 223 34.53 -17.53 -14.60
N THR A 224 35.77 -17.09 -14.36
CA THR A 224 36.99 -17.79 -14.78
C THR A 224 37.99 -17.81 -13.63
N ASP A 225 38.51 -18.99 -13.30
CA ASP A 225 39.51 -19.21 -12.24
C ASP A 225 39.15 -18.54 -10.89
N GLY A 226 37.87 -18.58 -10.51
CA GLY A 226 37.38 -17.99 -9.25
C GLY A 226 37.19 -16.46 -9.28
N VAL A 227 37.35 -15.84 -10.45
CA VAL A 227 37.17 -14.39 -10.66
C VAL A 227 35.94 -14.14 -11.53
N ILE A 228 35.05 -13.27 -11.04
CA ILE A 228 33.89 -12.78 -11.78
C ILE A 228 34.35 -11.56 -12.60
N HIS A 229 34.27 -11.67 -13.92
CA HIS A 229 34.53 -10.56 -14.83
C HIS A 229 33.20 -9.93 -15.27
N LEU A 230 33.10 -8.63 -15.08
CA LEU A 230 31.97 -7.79 -15.49
C LEU A 230 32.34 -7.07 -16.79
N ASP A 231 31.41 -7.00 -17.74
CA ASP A 231 31.64 -6.23 -18.96
C ASP A 231 31.55 -4.71 -18.74
N GLY A 232 31.61 -3.93 -19.83
CA GLY A 232 31.59 -2.46 -19.78
C GLY A 232 30.25 -1.80 -19.45
N ARG A 233 29.16 -2.56 -19.21
CA ARG A 233 27.84 -1.99 -18.87
C ARG A 233 27.86 -1.31 -17.50
N SER A 234 26.87 -0.44 -17.24
CA SER A 234 26.61 0.10 -15.91
C SER A 234 25.47 -0.68 -15.24
N SER A 235 25.39 -0.60 -13.92
CA SER A 235 24.24 -1.10 -13.15
C SER A 235 22.91 -0.56 -13.67
N THR A 236 22.89 0.71 -14.09
CA THR A 236 21.71 1.35 -14.68
C THR A 236 21.30 0.71 -16.01
N LYS A 237 22.28 0.35 -16.85
CA LYS A 237 22.01 -0.32 -18.13
C LYS A 237 21.47 -1.74 -17.92
N LEU A 238 21.99 -2.48 -16.93
CA LEU A 238 21.43 -3.79 -16.57
C LEU A 238 19.99 -3.69 -16.08
N LEU A 239 19.64 -2.64 -15.34
CA LEU A 239 18.26 -2.41 -14.92
C LEU A 239 17.33 -2.13 -16.12
N ASP A 240 17.79 -1.38 -17.13
CA ASP A 240 17.03 -1.17 -18.37
C ASP A 240 16.82 -2.49 -19.14
N GLU A 241 17.86 -3.31 -19.21
CA GLU A 241 17.81 -4.64 -19.86
C GLU A 241 16.88 -5.58 -19.10
N TYR A 242 16.86 -5.54 -17.76
CA TYR A 242 15.93 -6.31 -16.96
C TYR A 242 14.47 -5.91 -17.20
N ILE A 243 14.17 -4.62 -17.16
CA ILE A 243 12.80 -4.12 -17.45
C ILE A 243 12.37 -4.53 -18.86
N SER A 244 13.30 -4.51 -19.81
CA SER A 244 13.04 -4.95 -21.19
C SER A 244 12.82 -6.46 -21.29
N SER A 245 13.60 -7.26 -20.55
CA SER A 245 13.50 -8.72 -20.57
C SER A 245 12.20 -9.24 -19.94
N LEU A 246 11.63 -8.53 -18.98
CA LEU A 246 10.31 -8.83 -18.41
C LEU A 246 9.16 -8.75 -19.43
N ARG A 247 9.40 -8.12 -20.58
CA ARG A 247 8.44 -8.01 -21.70
C ARG A 247 8.81 -8.89 -22.88
N ALA A 248 9.91 -9.64 -22.78
CA ALA A 248 10.41 -10.50 -23.83
C ALA A 248 10.06 -11.96 -23.52
N TYR A 249 9.22 -12.55 -24.34
CA TYR A 249 8.87 -13.97 -24.30
C TYR A 249 8.67 -14.48 -25.73
N SER A 250 8.84 -15.80 -25.93
CA SER A 250 8.57 -16.43 -27.22
C SER A 250 7.11 -16.23 -27.59
N ILE A 251 6.84 -15.92 -28.85
CA ILE A 251 5.48 -15.87 -29.40
C ILE A 251 5.05 -17.22 -30.01
N GLU A 252 5.98 -18.17 -30.12
CA GLU A 252 5.66 -19.54 -30.56
C GLU A 252 5.01 -20.28 -29.38
N GLY A 253 3.73 -20.62 -29.54
CA GLY A 253 2.96 -21.37 -28.56
C GLY A 253 3.36 -22.85 -28.54
N PRO A 254 3.25 -23.52 -27.37
CA PRO A 254 3.51 -24.94 -27.26
C PRO A 254 2.41 -25.75 -27.96
N ASP A 255 2.76 -26.93 -28.48
CA ASP A 255 1.78 -27.84 -29.06
C ASP A 255 0.91 -28.47 -27.97
N LEU A 256 -0.41 -28.34 -28.13
CA LEU A 256 -1.39 -28.97 -27.24
C LEU A 256 -1.92 -30.26 -27.86
N ASP A 257 -1.99 -31.33 -27.05
CA ASP A 257 -2.71 -32.53 -27.45
C ASP A 257 -4.24 -32.34 -27.39
N SER A 258 -4.99 -33.36 -27.80
CA SER A 258 -6.46 -33.26 -27.86
C SER A 258 -7.15 -33.14 -26.49
N ASP A 259 -6.52 -33.63 -25.42
CA ASP A 259 -7.05 -33.53 -24.05
C ASP A 259 -6.76 -32.14 -23.48
N ASP A 260 -5.55 -31.63 -23.70
CA ASP A 260 -5.14 -30.30 -23.24
C ASP A 260 -5.89 -29.19 -23.99
N ALA A 261 -6.15 -29.35 -25.30
CA ALA A 261 -7.03 -28.44 -26.04
C ALA A 261 -8.45 -28.37 -25.43
N ARG A 262 -9.03 -29.51 -25.04
CA ARG A 262 -10.33 -29.54 -24.35
C ARG A 262 -10.28 -28.89 -22.96
N PHE A 263 -9.17 -29.02 -22.25
CA PHE A 263 -8.99 -28.37 -20.96
C PHE A 263 -8.87 -26.85 -21.11
N ARG A 264 -8.08 -26.41 -22.08
CA ARG A 264 -7.88 -25.01 -22.44
C ARG A 264 -9.20 -24.29 -22.73
N ASP A 265 -10.10 -24.90 -23.49
CA ASP A 265 -11.42 -24.32 -23.77
C ASP A 265 -12.23 -24.09 -22.48
N LYS A 266 -12.22 -25.07 -21.57
CA LYS A 266 -12.87 -24.94 -20.26
C LYS A 266 -12.20 -23.89 -19.38
N LEU A 267 -10.87 -23.80 -19.43
CA LEU A 267 -10.09 -22.79 -18.72
C LEU A 267 -10.48 -21.39 -19.21
N ASN A 268 -10.54 -21.19 -20.53
CA ASN A 268 -11.00 -19.95 -21.15
C ASN A 268 -12.41 -19.58 -20.68
N GLU A 269 -13.39 -20.48 -20.79
CA GLU A 269 -14.75 -20.23 -20.27
C GLU A 269 -14.76 -19.85 -18.78
N SER A 270 -13.90 -20.47 -17.98
CA SER A 270 -13.75 -20.17 -16.55
C SER A 270 -13.21 -18.76 -16.31
N ILE A 271 -12.18 -18.37 -17.08
CA ILE A 271 -11.56 -17.04 -17.04
C ILE A 271 -12.55 -15.97 -17.47
N LEU A 272 -13.33 -16.19 -18.52
CA LEU A 272 -14.32 -15.20 -18.97
C LEU A 272 -15.39 -14.90 -17.90
N ARG A 273 -15.72 -15.91 -17.06
CA ARG A 273 -16.64 -15.76 -15.93
C ARG A 273 -15.98 -15.19 -14.68
N GLN A 274 -14.70 -15.46 -14.46
CA GLN A 274 -13.93 -15.07 -13.27
C GLN A 274 -12.54 -14.58 -13.70
N PRO A 275 -12.44 -13.38 -14.28
CA PRO A 275 -11.21 -12.90 -14.92
C PRO A 275 -10.06 -12.69 -13.93
N GLU A 276 -10.35 -12.54 -12.64
CA GLU A 276 -9.34 -12.49 -11.59
C GLU A 276 -8.49 -13.77 -11.50
N LYS A 277 -8.96 -14.90 -12.05
CA LYS A 277 -8.17 -16.14 -12.15
C LYS A 277 -6.92 -15.96 -13.01
N LEU A 278 -6.95 -15.09 -14.01
CA LEU A 278 -5.76 -14.76 -14.81
C LEU A 278 -4.67 -14.12 -13.97
N LEU A 279 -5.04 -13.36 -12.94
CA LEU A 279 -4.08 -12.62 -12.14
C LEU A 279 -3.31 -13.52 -11.17
N GLY A 280 -3.83 -14.70 -10.83
CA GLY A 280 -3.20 -15.64 -9.91
C GLY A 280 -2.71 -14.95 -8.63
N GLU A 281 -1.42 -15.14 -8.31
CA GLU A 281 -0.76 -14.52 -7.15
C GLU A 281 -0.64 -12.99 -7.26
N ARG A 282 -0.58 -12.46 -8.49
CA ARG A 282 -0.42 -11.03 -8.79
C ARG A 282 -1.69 -10.22 -8.52
N ARG A 283 -2.82 -10.85 -8.25
CA ARG A 283 -4.06 -10.18 -7.85
C ARG A 283 -3.84 -9.26 -6.64
N ASN A 284 -3.10 -9.74 -5.63
CA ASN A 284 -2.86 -8.96 -4.41
C ASN A 284 -2.00 -7.72 -4.69
N ASP A 285 -1.10 -7.78 -5.68
CA ASP A 285 -0.30 -6.63 -6.08
C ASP A 285 -1.18 -5.55 -6.72
N LEU A 286 -2.03 -5.95 -7.67
CA LEU A 286 -2.98 -5.04 -8.30
C LEU A 286 -3.87 -4.34 -7.26
N GLU A 287 -4.50 -5.11 -6.36
CA GLU A 287 -5.33 -4.54 -5.30
C GLU A 287 -4.53 -3.62 -4.37
N GLY A 288 -3.29 -3.98 -4.05
CA GLY A 288 -2.36 -3.15 -3.27
C GLY A 288 -2.06 -1.81 -3.94
N PHE A 289 -1.77 -1.82 -5.24
CA PHE A 289 -1.52 -0.61 -6.03
C PHE A 289 -2.73 0.33 -6.04
N LEU A 290 -3.93 -0.24 -6.22
CA LEU A 290 -5.19 0.51 -6.31
C LEU A 290 -5.69 1.03 -4.95
N ARG A 291 -5.36 0.36 -3.83
CA ARG A 291 -5.68 0.88 -2.48
C ARG A 291 -4.89 2.15 -2.18
N GLY A 292 -3.58 2.16 -2.49
CA GLY A 292 -2.70 3.32 -2.48
C GLY A 292 -3.12 4.50 -1.58
N PHE A 293 -3.62 5.57 -2.21
CA PHE A 293 -3.99 6.84 -1.57
C PHE A 293 -5.42 6.89 -0.97
N SER A 294 -6.21 5.82 -1.12
CA SER A 294 -7.60 5.79 -0.66
C SER A 294 -7.68 5.97 0.87
N LEU A 295 -8.55 6.87 1.32
CA LEU A 295 -8.91 7.00 2.75
C LEU A 295 -9.94 5.92 3.18
N ARG A 296 -10.49 5.21 2.19
CA ARG A 296 -11.53 4.20 2.30
C ARG A 296 -10.95 2.84 1.90
N GLU A 297 -11.44 1.77 2.51
CA GLU A 297 -11.14 0.44 1.98
C GLU A 297 -11.84 0.27 0.63
N LEU A 298 -11.14 -0.36 -0.32
CA LEU A 298 -11.68 -0.69 -1.62
C LEU A 298 -12.07 -2.17 -1.64
N ARG A 299 -13.33 -2.46 -1.96
CA ARG A 299 -13.81 -3.81 -2.24
C ARG A 299 -13.86 -4.01 -3.74
N ILE A 300 -12.77 -4.55 -4.29
CA ILE A 300 -12.60 -4.74 -5.74
C ILE A 300 -13.22 -6.08 -6.13
N ARG A 301 -14.19 -6.03 -7.05
CA ARG A 301 -14.75 -7.18 -7.76
C ARG A 301 -14.36 -7.07 -9.23
N TYR A 302 -14.21 -8.21 -9.90
CA TYR A 302 -13.71 -8.27 -11.27
C TYR A 302 -14.81 -8.78 -12.21
N ALA A 303 -14.85 -8.23 -13.42
CA ALA A 303 -15.71 -8.69 -14.50
C ALA A 303 -14.97 -8.54 -15.84
N SER A 304 -15.41 -9.26 -16.86
CA SER A 304 -14.86 -9.14 -18.22
C SER A 304 -15.79 -8.27 -19.07
N THR A 305 -15.30 -7.69 -20.16
CA THR A 305 -16.17 -6.89 -21.04
C THR A 305 -17.24 -7.72 -21.76
N VAL A 306 -17.06 -9.04 -21.86
CA VAL A 306 -18.04 -9.98 -22.42
C VAL A 306 -19.05 -10.48 -21.39
N ASN A 307 -18.72 -10.42 -20.10
CA ASN A 307 -19.60 -10.73 -18.99
C ASN A 307 -19.45 -9.65 -17.91
N PRO A 308 -20.04 -8.47 -18.11
CA PRO A 308 -19.85 -7.31 -17.24
C PRO A 308 -20.64 -7.42 -15.92
N GLU A 309 -21.47 -8.46 -15.75
CA GLU A 309 -22.22 -8.68 -14.52
C GLU A 309 -21.29 -9.03 -13.37
N VAL A 310 -21.13 -8.09 -12.44
CA VAL A 310 -20.50 -8.34 -11.15
C VAL A 310 -21.58 -8.85 -10.20
N SER A 311 -21.44 -10.07 -9.69
CA SER A 311 -22.29 -10.53 -8.59
C SER A 311 -22.00 -9.70 -7.34
N TYR A 312 -23.02 -9.00 -6.84
CA TYR A 312 -22.97 -8.28 -5.57
C TYR A 312 -23.80 -9.07 -4.55
N ASP A 313 -23.19 -9.44 -3.42
CA ASP A 313 -23.91 -10.19 -2.39
C ASP A 313 -25.01 -9.35 -1.72
N ASP A 314 -24.90 -8.00 -1.78
CA ASP A 314 -25.99 -7.04 -1.53
C ASP A 314 -25.53 -5.60 -1.88
N LEU A 315 -26.02 -5.00 -2.96
CA LEU A 315 -25.70 -3.60 -3.35
C LEU A 315 -26.15 -2.57 -2.30
N HIS A 316 -27.17 -2.92 -1.50
CA HIS A 316 -27.81 -2.04 -0.53
C HIS A 316 -27.18 -2.06 0.88
N ASP A 317 -26.20 -2.94 1.14
CA ASP A 317 -25.41 -2.93 2.38
C ASP A 317 -23.95 -2.51 2.12
N SER A 318 -23.75 -1.60 1.16
CA SER A 318 -22.50 -0.86 1.01
C SER A 318 -22.29 0.00 2.26
N GLY A 319 -21.57 -0.55 3.23
CA GLY A 319 -21.16 0.16 4.43
C GLY A 319 -20.15 1.28 4.10
N PRO A 320 -19.11 1.47 4.93
CA PRO A 320 -18.20 2.60 4.75
C PRO A 320 -17.12 2.38 3.67
N ASP A 321 -17.15 1.24 2.98
CA ASP A 321 -16.16 0.82 1.98
C ASP A 321 -16.63 1.18 0.58
N ILE A 322 -15.70 1.52 -0.31
CA ILE A 322 -16.01 1.81 -1.71
C ILE A 322 -16.07 0.49 -2.48
N GLN A 323 -17.22 0.20 -3.07
CA GLN A 323 -17.36 -0.92 -4.00
C GLN A 323 -16.76 -0.51 -5.34
N VAL A 324 -15.82 -1.30 -5.86
CA VAL A 324 -15.17 -1.08 -7.15
C VAL A 324 -15.44 -2.29 -8.03
N ALA A 325 -16.03 -2.06 -9.20
CA ALA A 325 -16.18 -3.06 -10.24
C ALA A 325 -15.11 -2.82 -11.30
N LEU A 326 -14.08 -3.67 -11.32
CA LEU A 326 -13.00 -3.61 -12.29
C LEU A 326 -13.35 -4.46 -13.52
N ILE A 327 -13.75 -3.79 -14.59
CA ILE A 327 -14.11 -4.40 -15.87
C ILE A 327 -12.87 -4.53 -16.74
N LEU A 328 -12.40 -5.75 -16.92
CA LEU A 328 -11.20 -6.06 -17.69
C LEU A 328 -11.56 -6.40 -19.14
N ARG A 329 -11.01 -5.64 -20.09
CA ARG A 329 -10.89 -6.08 -21.47
C ARG A 329 -9.64 -6.94 -21.57
N ILE A 330 -9.81 -8.26 -21.46
CA ILE A 330 -8.69 -9.20 -21.32
C ILE A 330 -7.76 -9.14 -22.55
N HIS A 331 -8.35 -9.17 -23.74
CA HIS A 331 -7.62 -9.00 -24.99
C HIS A 331 -8.35 -8.07 -25.97
N ASP A 332 -7.61 -7.54 -26.95
CA ASP A 332 -8.10 -6.56 -27.93
C ASP A 332 -9.21 -7.08 -28.87
N GLY A 333 -9.32 -8.39 -29.07
CA GLY A 333 -10.46 -9.02 -29.75
C GLY A 333 -11.80 -8.92 -28.99
N MET A 334 -11.80 -8.63 -27.68
CA MET A 334 -13.02 -8.42 -26.92
C MET A 334 -13.63 -7.03 -27.19
N PRO A 335 -14.97 -6.89 -27.06
CA PRO A 335 -15.61 -5.59 -27.15
C PRO A 335 -15.07 -4.61 -26.08
N PRO A 336 -15.10 -3.30 -26.36
CA PRO A 336 -14.77 -2.29 -25.35
C PRO A 336 -15.74 -2.37 -24.17
N ALA A 337 -15.31 -1.91 -22.99
CA ALA A 337 -16.16 -1.88 -21.82
C ALA A 337 -17.33 -0.91 -22.01
N THR A 338 -18.54 -1.38 -21.71
CA THR A 338 -19.69 -0.49 -21.45
C THR A 338 -19.70 -0.22 -19.95
N ILE A 339 -19.48 1.04 -19.57
CA ILE A 339 -19.25 1.41 -18.17
C ILE A 339 -20.47 2.19 -17.67
N GLU A 340 -21.48 1.44 -17.29
CA GLU A 340 -22.64 1.90 -16.53
C GLU A 340 -22.81 0.93 -15.36
N GLY A 341 -23.43 1.40 -14.27
CA GLY A 341 -23.55 0.60 -13.08
C GLY A 341 -24.54 1.16 -12.06
N PRO A 342 -24.78 0.41 -10.99
CA PRO A 342 -25.67 0.82 -9.91
C PRO A 342 -25.11 2.02 -9.14
N ASP A 343 -25.99 2.70 -8.41
CA ASP A 343 -25.61 3.80 -7.52
C ASP A 343 -24.58 3.34 -6.47
N ASN A 344 -23.62 4.22 -6.19
CA ASN A 344 -22.54 4.07 -5.21
C ASN A 344 -21.56 2.92 -5.49
N VAL A 345 -21.57 2.38 -6.70
CA VAL A 345 -20.53 1.47 -7.18
C VAL A 345 -19.66 2.16 -8.22
N LEU A 346 -18.37 2.18 -7.97
CA LEU A 346 -17.39 2.74 -8.89
C LEU A 346 -17.05 1.69 -9.95
N MET A 347 -17.58 1.88 -11.16
CA MET A 347 -17.23 1.06 -12.32
C MET A 347 -15.94 1.61 -12.93
N VAL A 348 -14.95 0.74 -13.19
CA VAL A 348 -13.65 1.14 -13.73
C VAL A 348 -13.19 0.16 -14.82
N SER A 349 -12.65 0.67 -15.91
CA SER A 349 -12.03 -0.17 -16.95
C SER A 349 -10.69 0.43 -17.40
N PRO A 350 -9.56 -0.25 -17.19
CA PRO A 350 -8.26 0.14 -17.73
C PRO A 350 -8.24 0.02 -19.26
N ASP A 351 -7.44 0.85 -19.92
CA ASP A 351 -7.33 0.86 -21.37
C ASP A 351 -6.46 -0.30 -21.91
N ALA A 352 -5.55 -0.83 -21.08
CA ALA A 352 -4.68 -1.94 -21.48
C ALA A 352 -5.45 -3.26 -21.64
N SER A 353 -5.14 -3.96 -22.72
CA SER A 353 -5.53 -5.34 -22.96
C SER A 353 -4.34 -6.10 -23.54
N LEU A 354 -4.33 -7.42 -23.41
CA LEU A 354 -3.44 -8.27 -24.21
C LEU A 354 -3.80 -8.15 -25.70
N THR A 355 -2.89 -8.55 -26.58
CA THR A 355 -3.30 -8.91 -27.95
C THR A 355 -4.02 -10.25 -27.92
N ALA A 356 -4.90 -10.52 -28.89
CA ALA A 356 -5.53 -11.83 -29.02
C ALA A 356 -4.48 -12.96 -29.10
N GLU A 357 -3.39 -12.77 -29.86
CA GLU A 357 -2.30 -13.75 -29.98
C GLU A 357 -1.60 -14.03 -28.63
N THR A 358 -1.26 -12.97 -27.88
CA THR A 358 -0.64 -13.11 -26.55
C THR A 358 -1.59 -13.77 -25.55
N TYR A 359 -2.90 -13.53 -25.66
CA TYR A 359 -3.89 -14.18 -24.82
C TYR A 359 -4.02 -15.68 -25.10
N GLU A 360 -4.03 -16.07 -26.38
CA GLU A 360 -4.04 -17.48 -26.76
C GLU A 360 -2.77 -18.20 -26.26
N LEU A 361 -1.60 -17.57 -26.42
CA LEU A 361 -0.33 -18.06 -25.88
C LEU A 361 -0.35 -18.22 -24.36
N LEU A 362 -0.90 -17.23 -23.65
CA LEU A 362 -1.08 -17.29 -22.20
C LEU A 362 -1.97 -18.48 -21.80
N LEU A 363 -3.08 -18.69 -22.50
CA LEU A 363 -3.97 -19.83 -22.25
C LEU A 363 -3.27 -21.18 -22.47
N ASP A 364 -2.42 -21.29 -23.48
CA ASP A 364 -1.66 -22.51 -23.76
C ASP A 364 -0.68 -22.84 -22.63
N HIS A 365 0.12 -21.86 -22.21
CA HIS A 365 1.06 -22.03 -21.10
C HIS A 365 0.36 -22.28 -19.77
N MET A 366 -0.73 -21.57 -19.48
CA MET A 366 -1.53 -21.83 -18.27
C MET A 366 -2.13 -23.24 -18.29
N THR A 367 -2.57 -23.71 -19.46
CA THR A 367 -3.10 -25.07 -19.63
C THR A 367 -2.05 -26.11 -19.25
N LEU A 368 -0.86 -26.04 -19.84
CA LEU A 368 0.21 -26.99 -19.57
C LEU A 368 0.74 -26.88 -18.15
N ALA A 369 0.88 -25.68 -17.60
CA ALA A 369 1.27 -25.49 -16.20
C ALA A 369 0.29 -26.18 -15.23
N LEU A 370 -1.02 -26.07 -15.47
CA LEU A 370 -2.05 -26.69 -14.63
C LEU A 370 -2.18 -28.21 -14.83
N ARG A 371 -1.84 -28.72 -16.02
CA ARG A 371 -2.03 -30.12 -16.41
C ARG A 371 -0.79 -30.98 -16.16
N ALA A 372 0.37 -30.49 -16.54
CA ALA A 372 1.65 -31.18 -16.46
C ALA A 372 2.44 -30.83 -15.19
N GLY A 373 2.09 -29.75 -14.48
CA GLY A 373 2.86 -29.25 -13.35
C GLY A 373 4.23 -28.69 -13.76
N ASP A 374 4.35 -28.25 -15.01
CA ASP A 374 5.59 -27.76 -15.59
C ASP A 374 5.90 -26.34 -15.12
N SER A 375 7.05 -26.19 -14.45
CA SER A 375 7.53 -24.90 -13.95
C SER A 375 7.87 -23.90 -15.06
N GLU A 376 8.34 -24.36 -16.23
CA GLU A 376 8.72 -23.48 -17.34
C GLU A 376 7.49 -22.76 -17.91
N HIS A 377 6.40 -23.51 -18.13
CA HIS A 377 5.14 -22.92 -18.58
C HIS A 377 4.52 -21.99 -17.54
N SER A 378 4.66 -22.32 -16.25
CA SER A 378 4.24 -21.42 -15.16
C SER A 378 5.03 -20.10 -15.19
N GLU A 379 6.33 -20.15 -15.47
CA GLU A 379 7.19 -18.97 -15.55
C GLU A 379 6.81 -18.07 -16.75
N VAL A 380 6.59 -18.65 -17.93
CA VAL A 380 6.19 -17.89 -19.12
C VAL A 380 4.81 -17.23 -18.92
N ALA A 381 3.83 -17.98 -18.41
CA ALA A 381 2.51 -17.43 -18.10
C ALA A 381 2.61 -16.29 -17.07
N GLY A 382 3.43 -16.49 -16.02
CA GLY A 382 3.73 -15.47 -15.02
C GLY A 382 4.28 -14.19 -15.64
N ARG A 383 5.29 -14.29 -16.51
CA ARG A 383 5.89 -13.13 -17.20
C ARG A 383 4.88 -12.37 -18.07
N ILE A 384 4.01 -13.06 -18.81
CA ILE A 384 2.96 -12.41 -19.60
C ILE A 384 2.01 -11.63 -18.69
N ILE A 385 1.58 -12.22 -17.56
CA ILE A 385 0.70 -11.55 -16.58
C ILE A 385 1.41 -10.35 -15.95
N SER A 386 2.69 -10.48 -15.59
CA SER A 386 3.52 -9.39 -15.07
C SER A 386 3.59 -8.21 -16.03
N ALA A 387 3.89 -8.49 -17.30
CA ALA A 387 3.95 -7.47 -18.36
C ALA A 387 2.60 -6.78 -18.55
N TRP A 388 1.51 -7.55 -18.63
CA TRP A 388 0.17 -7.01 -18.77
C TRP A 388 -0.24 -6.13 -17.59
N LEU A 389 0.08 -6.51 -16.36
CA LEU A 389 -0.18 -5.68 -15.18
C LEU A 389 0.64 -4.40 -15.21
N GLY A 390 1.92 -4.45 -15.60
CA GLY A 390 2.74 -3.26 -15.80
C GLY A 390 2.10 -2.29 -16.80
N ASP A 391 1.64 -2.81 -17.94
CA ASP A 391 0.95 -2.02 -18.97
C ASP A 391 -0.40 -1.50 -18.50
N MET A 392 -1.15 -2.30 -17.74
CA MET A 392 -2.42 -1.91 -17.14
C MET A 392 -2.23 -0.72 -16.20
N MET A 393 -1.25 -0.80 -15.30
CA MET A 393 -0.97 0.28 -14.35
C MET A 393 -0.54 1.56 -15.07
N ASP A 394 0.26 1.46 -16.14
CA ASP A 394 0.72 2.60 -16.93
C ASP A 394 -0.28 3.07 -18.01
N SER A 395 -1.38 2.35 -18.23
CA SER A 395 -2.43 2.75 -19.17
C SER A 395 -3.39 3.78 -18.59
N GLY A 396 -4.15 4.44 -19.47
CA GLY A 396 -5.30 5.21 -19.04
C GLY A 396 -6.42 4.31 -18.53
N PHE A 397 -7.49 4.92 -18.03
CA PHE A 397 -8.69 4.18 -17.63
C PHE A 397 -9.93 5.04 -17.77
N GLN A 398 -11.07 4.38 -17.90
CA GLN A 398 -12.39 4.97 -17.83
C GLN A 398 -13.07 4.64 -16.49
N TRP A 399 -13.94 5.53 -16.04
CA TRP A 399 -14.74 5.29 -14.84
C TRP A 399 -16.18 5.80 -15.01
N TYR A 400 -17.10 5.20 -14.26
CA TYR A 400 -18.48 5.65 -14.09
C TYR A 400 -18.89 5.54 -12.63
N LEU A 401 -19.64 6.53 -12.15
CA LEU A 401 -20.19 6.58 -10.81
C LEU A 401 -21.38 7.55 -10.77
N ASN A 402 -22.53 7.09 -10.26
CA ASN A 402 -23.71 7.91 -9.97
C ASN A 402 -24.16 8.78 -11.17
N GLY A 403 -24.17 8.21 -12.38
CA GLY A 403 -24.58 8.90 -13.61
C GLY A 403 -23.49 9.79 -14.24
N GLU A 404 -22.34 9.95 -13.59
CA GLU A 404 -21.18 10.63 -14.17
C GLU A 404 -20.17 9.62 -14.70
N SER A 405 -19.46 9.98 -15.76
CA SER A 405 -18.32 9.22 -16.28
C SER A 405 -17.13 10.12 -16.57
N GLY A 406 -15.95 9.52 -16.66
CA GLY A 406 -14.73 10.23 -17.00
C GLY A 406 -13.58 9.30 -17.35
N ARG A 407 -12.40 9.91 -17.50
CA ARG A 407 -11.15 9.21 -17.80
C ARG A 407 -10.04 9.66 -16.86
N GLY A 408 -9.07 8.79 -16.62
CA GLY A 408 -7.79 9.12 -16.01
C GLY A 408 -6.63 8.68 -16.91
N ASP A 409 -5.49 9.35 -16.76
CA ASP A 409 -4.34 9.18 -17.67
C ASP A 409 -3.50 7.94 -17.35
N LYS A 410 -3.42 7.59 -16.07
CA LYS A 410 -2.62 6.47 -15.54
C LYS A 410 -3.41 5.72 -14.49
N PHE A 411 -3.55 4.41 -14.64
CA PHE A 411 -4.39 3.59 -13.76
C PHE A 411 -3.89 3.53 -12.33
N TYR A 412 -2.56 3.61 -12.10
CA TYR A 412 -2.00 3.80 -10.75
C TYR A 412 -2.42 5.12 -10.08
N GLY A 413 -2.99 6.07 -10.84
CA GLY A 413 -3.62 7.30 -10.34
C GLY A 413 -5.06 7.13 -9.85
N LEU A 414 -5.71 5.97 -10.02
CA LEU A 414 -7.11 5.76 -9.61
C LEU A 414 -7.34 6.08 -8.13
N SER A 415 -6.42 5.64 -7.26
CA SER A 415 -6.54 5.85 -5.81
C SER A 415 -6.52 7.34 -5.43
N GLU A 416 -5.80 8.17 -6.21
CA GLU A 416 -5.84 9.62 -6.08
C GLU A 416 -7.24 10.13 -6.40
N LEU A 417 -7.75 9.75 -7.58
CA LEU A 417 -9.04 10.23 -8.09
C LEU A 417 -10.19 9.85 -7.15
N ILE A 418 -10.12 8.64 -6.58
CA ILE A 418 -11.05 8.17 -5.55
C ILE A 418 -11.03 9.12 -4.35
N SER A 419 -9.85 9.30 -3.74
CA SER A 419 -9.70 10.14 -2.55
C SER A 419 -9.96 11.61 -2.81
N SER A 420 -9.64 12.11 -4.00
CA SER A 420 -9.72 13.53 -4.36
C SER A 420 -11.14 13.93 -4.75
N ARG A 421 -11.90 13.05 -5.41
CA ARG A 421 -13.22 13.34 -5.96
C ARG A 421 -14.25 12.25 -5.70
N LEU A 422 -14.03 11.03 -6.20
CA LEU A 422 -15.13 10.06 -6.36
C LEU A 422 -15.72 9.59 -5.04
N SER A 423 -14.90 9.45 -3.99
CA SER A 423 -15.37 9.11 -2.65
C SER A 423 -16.42 10.12 -2.15
N ARG A 424 -16.23 11.42 -2.43
CA ARG A 424 -17.17 12.49 -2.02
C ARG A 424 -18.50 12.45 -2.77
N MET A 425 -18.53 11.82 -3.95
CA MET A 425 -19.76 11.59 -4.71
C MET A 425 -20.58 10.44 -4.11
N ILE A 426 -19.91 9.45 -3.50
CA ILE A 426 -20.54 8.35 -2.76
C ILE A 426 -20.99 8.82 -1.38
N PHE A 427 -20.16 9.62 -0.70
CA PHE A 427 -20.40 10.09 0.67
C PHE A 427 -20.51 11.62 0.74
N PRO A 428 -21.55 12.25 0.15
CA PRO A 428 -21.69 13.71 0.14
C PRO A 428 -21.92 14.32 1.54
N PHE A 429 -22.39 13.53 2.51
CA PHE A 429 -22.47 13.91 3.92
C PHE A 429 -21.42 13.19 4.79
N GLY A 430 -20.40 12.63 4.16
CA GLY A 430 -19.30 11.98 4.84
C GLY A 430 -18.24 12.95 5.36
N PRO A 431 -17.42 12.53 6.34
CA PRO A 431 -16.39 13.38 6.94
C PRO A 431 -15.32 13.88 5.95
N GLU A 432 -15.07 13.16 4.88
CA GLU A 432 -14.15 13.51 3.77
C GLU A 432 -14.47 14.85 3.08
N ASN A 433 -15.65 15.41 3.32
CA ASN A 433 -15.99 16.76 2.87
C ASN A 433 -15.40 17.86 3.77
N LEU A 434 -14.71 17.51 4.85
CA LEU A 434 -13.93 18.40 5.71
C LEU A 434 -12.45 18.35 5.27
N PRO A 435 -11.90 19.38 4.61
CA PRO A 435 -10.57 19.32 4.00
C PRO A 435 -9.45 18.95 4.99
N GLU A 436 -9.49 19.48 6.21
CA GLU A 436 -8.40 19.34 7.19
C GLU A 436 -8.29 17.93 7.73
N ILE A 437 -9.39 17.17 7.81
CA ILE A 437 -9.33 15.78 8.30
C ILE A 437 -8.74 14.82 7.26
N ARG A 438 -8.65 15.23 5.98
CA ARG A 438 -7.99 14.45 4.91
C ARG A 438 -6.48 14.58 4.94
N GLY A 439 -5.95 15.60 5.62
CA GLY A 439 -4.52 15.87 5.72
C GLY A 439 -3.72 14.88 6.58
N ASN A 440 -4.38 13.89 7.19
CA ASN A 440 -3.71 12.86 7.97
C ASN A 440 -4.46 11.53 7.91
N ARG A 441 -3.99 10.59 7.08
CA ARG A 441 -4.60 9.27 6.91
C ARG A 441 -4.69 8.44 8.19
N ASN A 442 -3.89 8.75 9.23
CA ASN A 442 -3.95 8.01 10.49
C ASN A 442 -5.29 8.17 11.23
N LEU A 443 -6.06 9.21 10.92
CA LEU A 443 -7.42 9.41 11.45
C LEU A 443 -8.43 8.39 10.89
N TRP A 444 -8.12 7.85 9.72
CA TRP A 444 -8.96 6.96 8.92
C TRP A 444 -8.66 5.48 9.13
N ASN A 445 -7.64 5.17 9.92
CA ASN A 445 -7.29 3.79 10.25
C ASN A 445 -8.29 3.25 11.29
N PRO A 446 -8.91 2.07 11.06
CA PRO A 446 -9.79 1.48 12.05
C PRO A 446 -9.00 1.09 13.31
N GLY A 447 -9.56 1.41 14.49
CA GLY A 447 -8.99 1.11 15.80
C GLY A 447 -9.97 0.31 16.67
N LYS A 448 -9.48 -0.38 17.70
CA LYS A 448 -10.34 -1.20 18.57
C LYS A 448 -11.15 -0.38 19.61
N ASP A 449 -10.59 0.74 20.09
CA ASP A 449 -11.30 1.75 20.89
C ASP A 449 -10.52 3.07 20.91
N TYR A 450 -11.24 4.19 21.04
CA TYR A 450 -10.70 5.54 21.20
C TYR A 450 -11.33 6.22 22.43
N PRO A 451 -10.96 5.81 23.65
CA PRO A 451 -11.59 6.32 24.88
C PRO A 451 -11.36 7.82 25.05
N LYS A 452 -10.16 8.30 24.70
CA LYS A 452 -9.85 9.74 24.78
C LYS A 452 -10.71 10.59 23.85
N VAL A 453 -11.13 10.04 22.70
CA VAL A 453 -12.03 10.74 21.78
C VAL A 453 -13.42 10.91 22.41
N PHE A 454 -13.92 9.90 23.12
CA PHE A 454 -15.16 10.03 23.89
C PHE A 454 -15.05 11.11 24.97
N GLU A 455 -13.95 11.14 25.73
CA GLU A 455 -13.70 12.19 26.72
C GLU A 455 -13.65 13.61 26.14
N ILE A 456 -13.24 13.74 24.87
CA ILE A 456 -13.17 15.03 24.17
C ILE A 456 -14.55 15.43 23.68
N PHE A 457 -15.24 14.56 22.92
CA PHE A 457 -16.45 14.94 22.19
C PHE A 457 -17.74 14.78 22.99
N PHE A 458 -17.77 13.86 23.95
CA PHE A 458 -18.95 13.64 24.79
C PHE A 458 -18.85 14.38 26.12
N LEU A 459 -17.70 14.29 26.81
CA LEU A 459 -17.54 14.76 28.19
C LEU A 459 -16.99 16.18 28.37
N SER A 460 -16.57 16.89 27.32
CA SER A 460 -16.12 18.28 27.51
C SER A 460 -17.28 19.17 27.97
N GLU A 461 -17.06 20.00 28.97
CA GLU A 461 -18.11 20.84 29.54
C GLU A 461 -18.46 21.98 28.57
N ASP A 462 -17.42 22.64 28.04
CA ASP A 462 -17.52 23.81 27.18
C ASP A 462 -16.53 23.79 26.01
N LEU A 463 -16.65 24.80 25.14
CA LEU A 463 -15.80 24.96 23.96
C LEU A 463 -14.33 25.23 24.30
N GLU A 464 -14.02 25.89 25.43
CA GLU A 464 -12.64 26.18 25.83
C GLU A 464 -11.92 24.91 26.30
N GLU A 465 -12.60 24.05 27.05
CA GLU A 465 -12.09 22.74 27.43
C GLU A 465 -11.85 21.86 26.19
N PHE A 466 -12.80 21.86 25.24
CA PHE A 466 -12.65 21.14 23.97
C PHE A 466 -11.41 21.62 23.20
N LYS A 467 -11.21 22.94 23.06
CA LYS A 467 -10.03 23.54 22.41
C LYS A 467 -8.73 23.11 23.09
N ARG A 468 -8.69 23.13 24.43
CA ARG A 468 -7.52 22.71 25.20
C ARG A 468 -7.19 21.24 24.96
N LYS A 469 -8.18 20.35 24.98
CA LYS A 469 -7.98 18.91 24.74
C LYS A 469 -7.60 18.58 23.29
N THR A 470 -7.94 19.45 22.35
CA THR A 470 -7.66 19.28 20.91
C THR A 470 -6.51 20.14 20.39
N GLY A 471 -5.72 20.78 21.26
CA GLY A 471 -4.67 21.71 20.84
C GLY A 471 -3.45 21.10 20.12
N SER A 472 -3.26 19.77 20.16
CA SER A 472 -2.05 19.14 19.65
C SER A 472 -2.26 17.73 19.08
N GLY A 473 -1.23 17.20 18.40
CA GLY A 473 -1.20 15.83 17.88
C GLY A 473 -2.30 15.53 16.85
N LEU A 474 -2.81 14.29 16.87
CA LEU A 474 -3.95 13.88 16.03
C LEU A 474 -5.25 14.58 16.43
N TYR A 475 -5.40 14.95 17.71
CA TYR A 475 -6.62 15.58 18.23
C TYR A 475 -6.90 16.95 17.62
N ARG A 476 -5.84 17.67 17.18
CA ARG A 476 -5.98 18.92 16.42
C ARG A 476 -6.74 18.75 15.12
N PHE A 477 -6.62 17.59 14.47
CA PHE A 477 -7.31 17.36 13.20
C PHE A 477 -8.79 17.04 13.42
N ILE A 478 -9.13 16.20 14.41
CA ILE A 478 -10.55 15.90 14.69
C ILE A 478 -11.29 17.11 15.26
N ALA A 479 -10.62 18.15 15.78
CA ALA A 479 -11.27 19.41 16.13
C ALA A 479 -12.06 20.04 14.95
N TYR A 480 -11.60 19.81 13.72
CA TYR A 480 -12.27 20.31 12.51
C TYR A 480 -13.63 19.64 12.24
N ILE A 481 -13.96 18.55 12.94
CA ILE A 481 -15.30 17.93 12.91
C ILE A 481 -16.37 18.91 13.42
N LEU A 482 -16.00 19.90 14.26
CA LEU A 482 -16.91 20.92 14.76
C LEU A 482 -16.63 22.30 14.14
N ARG A 483 -15.98 22.36 12.98
CA ARG A 483 -15.68 23.62 12.28
C ARG A 483 -16.37 23.69 10.92
N GLY A 484 -16.97 24.84 10.65
CA GLY A 484 -17.55 25.17 9.36
C GLY A 484 -16.48 25.44 8.31
N PRO A 485 -16.88 25.60 7.03
CA PRO A 485 -15.95 25.83 5.92
C PRO A 485 -15.07 27.08 6.05
N ARG A 486 -15.47 28.07 6.87
CA ARG A 486 -14.68 29.30 7.12
C ARG A 486 -13.82 29.19 8.38
N GLY A 487 -13.78 28.02 9.02
CA GLY A 487 -13.05 27.78 10.27
C GLY A 487 -13.79 28.24 11.54
N ASP A 488 -15.00 28.77 11.39
CA ASP A 488 -15.94 29.10 12.47
C ASP A 488 -16.44 27.83 13.18
N TRP A 489 -16.69 27.90 14.48
CA TRP A 489 -17.26 26.77 15.22
C TRP A 489 -18.74 26.59 14.86
N ILE A 490 -19.16 25.35 14.64
CA ILE A 490 -20.57 25.01 14.37
C ILE A 490 -21.39 24.84 15.66
N VAL A 491 -20.79 25.17 16.80
CA VAL A 491 -21.33 24.99 18.14
C VAL A 491 -21.21 26.27 18.96
N ASP A 492 -22.06 26.43 19.97
CA ASP A 492 -21.98 27.50 20.97
C ASP A 492 -20.92 27.21 22.06
N GLU A 493 -20.85 28.08 23.07
CA GLU A 493 -19.93 27.95 24.21
C GLU A 493 -20.14 26.66 25.02
N ASN A 494 -21.35 26.10 25.03
CA ASN A 494 -21.74 24.89 25.75
C ASN A 494 -21.67 23.63 24.85
N LEU A 495 -21.09 23.76 23.64
CA LEU A 495 -21.01 22.73 22.61
C LEU A 495 -22.37 22.28 22.04
N ASN A 496 -23.40 23.13 22.07
CA ASN A 496 -24.66 22.87 21.38
C ASN A 496 -24.53 23.25 19.90
N LEU A 497 -25.09 22.44 18.99
CA LEU A 497 -25.11 22.75 17.56
C LEU A 497 -25.86 24.04 17.26
N LEU A 498 -25.24 24.91 16.46
CA LEU A 498 -25.88 26.13 15.97
C LEU A 498 -26.99 25.79 14.94
N PRO A 499 -28.13 26.51 14.94
CA PRO A 499 -29.30 26.14 14.14
C PRO A 499 -29.09 26.32 12.63
N GLU A 500 -28.42 27.38 12.19
CA GLU A 500 -28.27 27.73 10.76
C GLU A 500 -26.89 27.39 10.20
N VAL A 501 -26.49 26.11 10.31
CA VAL A 501 -25.20 25.64 9.78
C VAL A 501 -25.38 24.46 8.83
N TYR A 502 -24.84 24.57 7.62
CA TYR A 502 -24.71 23.44 6.70
C TYR A 502 -23.39 22.71 6.98
N HIS A 503 -23.47 21.52 7.59
CA HIS A 503 -22.29 20.75 7.98
C HIS A 503 -22.60 19.25 8.09
N PRO A 504 -21.72 18.34 7.60
CA PRO A 504 -21.94 16.89 7.63
C PRO A 504 -22.39 16.33 9.00
N VAL A 505 -21.71 16.74 10.08
CA VAL A 505 -22.02 16.30 11.45
C VAL A 505 -23.37 16.80 11.94
N LYS A 506 -23.76 18.02 11.56
CA LYS A 506 -25.06 18.56 11.90
C LYS A 506 -26.16 17.79 11.19
N THR A 507 -26.00 17.52 9.90
CA THR A 507 -26.93 16.67 9.13
C THR A 507 -27.09 15.30 9.79
N MET A 508 -25.98 14.64 10.16
CA MET A 508 -26.01 13.35 10.83
C MET A 508 -26.71 13.41 12.20
N ALA A 509 -26.44 14.44 13.00
CA ALA A 509 -27.07 14.65 14.29
C ALA A 509 -28.58 14.89 14.16
N ASP A 510 -29.00 15.79 13.27
CA ASP A 510 -30.41 16.14 13.05
C ASP A 510 -31.22 14.91 12.60
N VAL A 511 -30.70 14.12 11.66
CA VAL A 511 -31.34 12.87 11.21
C VAL A 511 -31.39 11.83 12.33
N THR A 512 -30.33 11.74 13.15
CA THR A 512 -30.32 10.83 14.31
C THR A 512 -31.39 11.24 15.32
N VAL A 513 -31.49 12.53 15.66
CA VAL A 513 -32.51 13.05 16.58
C VAL A 513 -33.91 12.79 16.05
N GLU A 514 -34.15 13.02 14.76
CA GLU A 514 -35.44 12.74 14.12
C GLU A 514 -35.82 11.25 14.22
N LYS A 515 -34.87 10.36 13.91
CA LYS A 515 -35.05 8.91 14.05
C LYS A 515 -35.35 8.52 15.50
N PHE A 516 -34.61 9.11 16.43
CA PHE A 516 -34.72 8.79 17.85
C PHE A 516 -36.01 9.33 18.49
N SER A 517 -36.67 10.28 17.84
CA SER A 517 -37.95 10.84 18.28
C SER A 517 -39.17 9.96 17.93
N LYS A 518 -39.00 8.90 17.12
CA LYS A 518 -40.12 8.11 16.54
C LYS A 518 -40.60 6.92 17.37
N GLY A 519 -40.01 6.59 18.53
CA GLY A 519 -40.50 5.53 19.42
C GLY A 519 -39.41 4.70 20.09
N ASP A 520 -39.72 3.45 20.43
CA ASP A 520 -38.78 2.47 20.99
C ASP A 520 -38.11 1.68 19.84
N PHE A 521 -36.78 1.76 19.75
CA PHE A 521 -35.96 1.12 18.72
C PHE A 521 -34.63 0.69 19.34
N ASP A 522 -33.94 -0.27 18.73
CA ASP A 522 -32.57 -0.59 19.11
C ASP A 522 -31.63 0.52 18.60
N PRO A 523 -30.98 1.30 19.48
CA PRO A 523 -30.11 2.40 19.04
C PRO A 523 -28.93 1.94 18.19
N VAL A 524 -28.48 0.69 18.34
CA VAL A 524 -27.40 0.13 17.51
C VAL A 524 -27.90 -0.08 16.08
N ALA A 525 -29.05 -0.76 15.92
CA ALA A 525 -29.67 -0.96 14.62
C ALA A 525 -30.05 0.37 13.96
N GLU A 526 -30.63 1.30 14.73
CA GLU A 526 -31.10 2.59 14.20
C GLU A 526 -29.94 3.48 13.74
N MET A 527 -28.74 3.36 14.33
CA MET A 527 -27.55 4.10 13.89
C MET A 527 -26.76 3.41 12.76
N LYS A 528 -27.19 2.25 12.25
CA LYS A 528 -26.52 1.59 11.10
C LYS A 528 -26.55 2.45 9.83
N PHE A 529 -27.52 3.36 9.68
CA PHE A 529 -27.55 4.28 8.53
C PHE A 529 -26.31 5.18 8.43
N LEU A 530 -25.67 5.51 9.55
CA LEU A 530 -24.49 6.37 9.57
C LEU A 530 -23.29 5.72 8.89
N SER A 531 -23.23 4.38 8.81
CA SER A 531 -22.13 3.69 8.14
C SER A 531 -22.32 3.54 6.64
N ARG A 532 -23.47 3.92 6.09
CA ARG A 532 -23.82 3.77 4.68
C ARG A 532 -23.76 5.11 3.93
N PRO A 533 -23.64 5.13 2.59
CA PRO A 533 -23.92 6.31 1.78
C PRO A 533 -25.26 6.93 2.18
N PRO A 534 -25.37 8.27 2.28
CA PRO A 534 -24.38 9.30 1.94
C PRO A 534 -23.35 9.65 3.05
N TYR A 535 -23.28 8.92 4.16
CA TYR A 535 -22.48 9.29 5.35
C TYR A 535 -21.17 8.50 5.45
N GLY A 536 -21.24 7.17 5.48
CA GLY A 536 -20.07 6.31 5.51
C GLY A 536 -19.18 6.47 6.75
N LEU A 537 -19.70 6.53 7.97
CA LEU A 537 -18.87 6.43 9.17
C LEU A 537 -18.34 5.01 9.38
N LYS A 538 -17.13 4.89 9.93
CA LYS A 538 -16.49 3.60 10.25
C LYS A 538 -15.87 3.63 11.64
N GLY A 539 -15.37 2.49 12.11
CA GLY A 539 -14.67 2.36 13.40
C GLY A 539 -13.27 2.96 13.47
N ASP A 540 -13.07 4.11 12.82
CA ASP A 540 -11.84 4.90 12.89
C ASP A 540 -11.99 6.05 13.92
N MET A 541 -10.93 6.85 14.09
CA MET A 541 -10.95 7.95 15.06
C MET A 541 -12.07 8.97 14.76
N ILE A 542 -12.39 9.18 13.47
CA ILE A 542 -13.39 10.13 13.02
C ILE A 542 -14.80 9.63 13.36
N GLY A 543 -15.13 8.38 13.04
CA GLY A 543 -16.42 7.80 13.38
C GLY A 543 -16.65 7.77 14.89
N HIS A 544 -15.63 7.44 15.69
CA HIS A 544 -15.73 7.55 17.13
C HIS A 544 -16.00 8.99 17.62
N ALA A 545 -15.37 10.00 17.01
CA ALA A 545 -15.58 11.41 17.35
C ALA A 545 -17.00 11.87 17.00
N VAL A 546 -17.44 11.60 15.77
CA VAL A 546 -18.78 11.97 15.29
C VAL A 546 -19.87 11.28 16.11
N VAL A 547 -19.77 9.97 16.35
CA VAL A 547 -20.75 9.24 17.18
C VAL A 547 -20.78 9.75 18.60
N SER A 548 -19.60 10.04 19.19
CA SER A 548 -19.53 10.59 20.55
C SER A 548 -20.20 11.96 20.63
N PHE A 549 -20.06 12.79 19.61
CA PHE A 549 -20.74 14.09 19.55
C PHE A 549 -22.25 13.95 19.32
N ILE A 550 -22.70 13.06 18.43
CA ILE A 550 -24.14 12.78 18.22
C ILE A 550 -24.78 12.26 19.51
N LEU A 551 -24.12 11.34 20.22
CA LEU A 551 -24.63 10.86 21.51
C LEU A 551 -24.70 11.97 22.55
N ARG A 552 -23.80 12.97 22.50
CA ARG A 552 -23.86 14.15 23.37
C ARG A 552 -25.16 14.92 23.14
N THR A 553 -25.60 15.11 21.90
CA THR A 553 -26.85 15.83 21.61
C THR A 553 -28.10 15.10 22.14
N LEU A 554 -27.98 13.79 22.40
CA LEU A 554 -29.02 12.95 22.97
C LEU A 554 -28.92 12.82 24.51
N ARG A 555 -27.87 13.37 25.13
CA ARG A 555 -27.68 13.36 26.59
C ARG A 555 -28.86 14.09 27.25
N GLY A 556 -29.40 13.49 28.32
CA GLY A 556 -30.59 14.00 29.01
C GLY A 556 -31.92 13.70 28.30
N HIS A 557 -31.91 13.06 27.13
CA HIS A 557 -33.12 12.71 26.37
C HIS A 557 -33.34 11.20 26.26
N MET A 558 -32.26 10.39 26.25
CA MET A 558 -32.38 8.93 26.20
C MET A 558 -32.75 8.34 27.56
N VAL A 559 -33.78 7.48 27.58
CA VAL A 559 -34.29 6.79 28.76
C VAL A 559 -34.16 5.27 28.57
N LYS A 560 -33.71 4.56 29.61
CA LYS A 560 -33.68 3.09 29.68
C LYS A 560 -34.22 2.65 31.03
N ASN A 561 -35.20 1.75 31.03
CA ASN A 561 -35.86 1.26 32.25
C ASN A 561 -36.40 2.40 33.14
N GLY A 562 -36.98 3.45 32.52
CA GLY A 562 -37.57 4.59 33.23
C GLY A 562 -36.58 5.59 33.83
N ARG A 563 -35.27 5.44 33.61
CA ARG A 563 -34.24 6.43 34.01
C ARG A 563 -33.44 6.93 32.83
N LEU A 564 -32.87 8.13 32.96
CA LEU A 564 -31.91 8.64 31.99
C LEU A 564 -30.67 7.73 31.91
N LEU A 565 -30.09 7.62 30.71
CA LEU A 565 -28.80 6.95 30.54
C LEU A 565 -27.69 7.77 31.21
N GLU A 566 -26.80 7.07 31.90
CA GLU A 566 -25.59 7.65 32.49
C GLU A 566 -24.45 7.73 31.47
N ASP A 567 -23.45 8.58 31.71
CA ASP A 567 -22.32 8.80 30.79
C ASP A 567 -21.54 7.51 30.46
N ASP A 568 -21.38 6.61 31.43
CA ASP A 568 -20.73 5.30 31.20
C ASP A 568 -21.57 4.37 30.31
N GLU A 569 -22.90 4.48 30.35
CA GLU A 569 -23.78 3.73 29.45
C GLU A 569 -23.71 4.27 28.02
N PHE A 570 -23.57 5.59 27.85
CA PHE A 570 -23.29 6.18 26.54
C PHE A 570 -21.94 5.72 25.98
N ARG A 571 -20.91 5.56 26.82
CA ARG A 571 -19.61 5.03 26.39
C ARG A 571 -19.74 3.59 25.85
N ILE A 572 -20.48 2.73 26.57
CA ILE A 572 -20.75 1.35 26.14
C ILE A 572 -21.58 1.34 24.85
N LEU A 573 -22.61 2.20 24.77
CA LEU A 573 -23.46 2.31 23.59
C LEU A 573 -22.65 2.74 22.35
N LYS A 574 -21.81 3.77 22.46
CA LYS A 574 -20.86 4.20 21.40
C LYS A 574 -20.07 3.01 20.87
N GLN A 575 -19.51 2.19 21.77
CA GLN A 575 -18.72 1.04 21.36
C GLN A 575 -19.56 0.01 20.59
N LYS A 576 -20.76 -0.32 21.08
CA LYS A 576 -21.68 -1.24 20.40
C LYS A 576 -22.11 -0.75 19.02
N ILE A 577 -22.40 0.55 18.88
CA ILE A 577 -22.74 1.16 17.58
C ILE A 577 -21.60 0.97 16.59
N ILE A 578 -20.38 1.34 16.96
CA ILE A 578 -19.20 1.21 16.10
C ILE A 578 -18.90 -0.25 15.75
N GLU A 579 -19.04 -1.17 16.71
CA GLU A 579 -18.85 -2.60 16.48
C GLU A 579 -19.92 -3.20 15.57
N GLY A 580 -21.16 -2.67 15.61
CA GLY A 580 -22.26 -3.07 14.73
C GLY A 580 -22.11 -2.63 13.26
N TRP A 581 -21.06 -1.88 12.93
CA TRP A 581 -20.75 -1.48 11.55
C TRP A 581 -19.69 -2.35 10.87
N LYS A 582 -19.13 -3.32 11.58
CA LYS A 582 -18.06 -4.21 11.07
C LYS A 582 -18.57 -5.29 10.14
#